data_AF-A0A7S4SUB4-F1
#
_entry.id   AF-A0A7S4SUB4-F1
#
_cell.length_a   1.000
_cell.length_b   1.000
_cell.length_c   1.000
_cell.angle_alpha   90.00
_cell.angle_beta   90.00
_cell.angle_gamma   90.00
#
_symmetry.space_group_name_H-M   'P 1'
#
loop_
_entity.id
_entity.type
_entity.pdbx_description
1 polymer ?
#
loop_
_entity_poly.entity_id
_entity_poly.type
_entity_poly.pdbx_seq_one_letter_code
_entity_poly.pdbx_strand_id
1 'polypeptide(L)'
;APGRADVQPAEACVAQGTCGEEASLVQLRQQQEEPAARTAPAAPPSALERVRQETMAEREYRRARAPRAASYDSCTLGRRHGCPLSKMHGRTLVFPRGKTSCLNGDPFAFFVTPGATDKLVLYFQAGGACWTQLTFDIQACTKSLQVAIQTSGTLGGQGIFNTADRRNGLRDYTIVEVLYCSGDIFVGNTTQSFNGSNPQVGFENVLSVLAWVLRNTKAKLSSLVIAGASAGALGAQVWADHLLSKTFKYDAAAVLVDSYAGVFPDGTTALLLQAFGACDLPIFSLVEQVLCKTGFL
;
A
#
# COMPACT_ATOMS: atom_id res chain seq x y z
N ALA A 1 28.31 76.85 4.60
CA ALA A 1 28.15 78.24 4.12
C ALA A 1 26.73 78.38 3.55
N PRO A 2 26.08 79.53 3.76
CA PRO A 2 24.76 79.58 4.38
C PRO A 2 23.72 80.40 3.58
N GLY A 3 22.51 80.50 4.15
CA GLY A 3 21.57 81.62 3.99
C GLY A 3 20.37 81.36 4.90
N ARG A 4 20.45 81.62 6.22
CA ARG A 4 20.07 82.87 6.94
C ARG A 4 18.70 83.40 6.51
N ALA A 5 17.64 83.26 7.31
CA ALA A 5 17.33 83.80 8.65
C ALA A 5 16.51 85.09 8.53
N ASP A 6 15.37 85.15 9.24
CA ASP A 6 15.06 86.16 10.27
C ASP A 6 13.64 85.90 10.84
N VAL A 7 13.47 85.54 12.11
CA VAL A 7 13.50 86.31 13.39
C VAL A 7 12.06 86.66 13.87
N GLN A 8 11.53 85.83 14.79
CA GLN A 8 11.12 86.10 16.19
C GLN A 8 10.52 87.48 16.62
N PRO A 9 9.95 87.66 17.85
CA PRO A 9 9.34 86.71 18.81
C PRO A 9 8.11 87.26 19.62
N ALA A 10 7.66 86.44 20.59
CA ALA A 10 7.09 86.78 21.93
C ALA A 10 5.67 87.40 21.95
N GLU A 11 4.79 87.19 22.94
CA GLU A 11 4.96 87.02 24.39
C GLU A 11 3.86 86.13 25.00
N ALA A 12 4.15 85.62 26.20
CA ALA A 12 3.23 84.99 27.12
C ALA A 12 2.77 86.00 28.19
N CYS A 13 1.50 85.95 28.62
CA CYS A 13 1.01 86.28 29.98
C CYS A 13 -0.49 85.90 30.05
N VAL A 14 -0.95 84.98 30.90
CA VAL A 14 -1.22 85.05 32.37
C VAL A 14 -2.65 85.55 32.71
N ALA A 15 -3.42 84.61 33.28
CA ALA A 15 -4.48 84.71 34.30
C ALA A 15 -5.65 85.73 34.20
N GLN A 16 -6.88 85.20 34.17
CA GLN A 16 -8.07 85.51 35.01
C GLN A 16 -9.39 85.47 34.21
N GLY A 17 -10.42 84.81 34.76
CA GLY A 17 -11.83 85.20 34.59
C GLY A 17 -12.63 84.53 33.46
N THR A 18 -13.69 83.84 33.85
CA THR A 18 -14.69 83.11 33.05
C THR A 18 -15.66 84.00 32.27
N CYS A 19 -16.05 83.56 31.06
CA CYS A 19 -17.35 83.66 30.35
C CYS A 19 -17.16 82.83 29.05
N GLY A 20 -17.98 81.91 28.56
CA GLY A 20 -19.38 81.57 28.74
C GLY A 20 -19.84 80.95 27.41
N GLU A 21 -20.30 79.70 27.45
CA GLU A 21 -21.19 78.99 26.50
C GLU A 21 -20.77 78.55 25.07
N GLU A 22 -20.86 77.23 24.92
CA GLU A 22 -21.36 76.43 23.78
C GLU A 22 -20.59 76.37 22.45
N ALA A 23 -20.00 75.21 22.15
CA ALA A 23 -20.59 74.23 21.22
C ALA A 23 -19.63 73.06 20.86
N SER A 24 -20.14 71.83 21.04
CA SER A 24 -19.86 70.59 20.31
C SER A 24 -18.48 69.90 20.36
N LEU A 25 -18.39 68.96 21.31
CA LEU A 25 -18.09 67.52 21.14
C LEU A 25 -16.94 67.09 20.20
N VAL A 26 -15.79 66.83 20.82
CA VAL A 26 -14.86 65.76 20.41
C VAL A 26 -14.71 64.81 21.60
N GLN A 27 -14.96 63.53 21.41
CA GLN A 27 -14.40 62.51 22.30
C GLN A 27 -13.88 61.32 21.48
N LEU A 28 -12.58 61.43 21.19
CA LEU A 28 -11.70 60.34 20.81
C LEU A 28 -11.76 59.23 21.86
N ARG A 29 -12.35 58.07 21.52
CA ARG A 29 -12.06 56.82 22.23
C ARG A 29 -10.85 56.18 21.55
N GLN A 30 -9.69 56.25 22.22
CA GLN A 30 -8.55 55.39 21.92
C GLN A 30 -8.96 53.93 22.17
N GLN A 31 -9.17 53.16 21.11
CA GLN A 31 -9.10 51.70 21.20
C GLN A 31 -7.63 51.32 21.16
N GLN A 32 -7.07 50.87 22.29
CA GLN A 32 -5.88 50.06 22.29
C GLN A 32 -6.25 48.71 21.64
N GLU A 33 -5.96 48.55 20.36
CA GLU A 33 -5.91 47.23 19.73
C GLU A 33 -4.67 46.50 20.28
N GLU A 34 -4.89 45.44 21.06
CA GLU A 34 -3.85 44.43 21.30
C GLU A 34 -3.33 43.92 19.94
N PRO A 35 -2.01 43.86 19.71
CA PRO A 35 -1.51 43.29 18.47
C PRO A 35 -1.87 41.80 18.46
N ALA A 36 -2.71 41.40 17.50
CA ALA A 36 -3.00 40.01 17.20
C ALA A 36 -1.68 39.23 17.14
N ALA A 37 -1.54 38.23 18.01
CA ALA A 37 -0.40 37.33 18.02
C ALA A 37 -0.28 36.71 16.62
N ARG A 38 0.69 37.19 15.84
CA ARG A 38 1.05 36.57 14.56
C ARG A 38 1.56 35.17 14.91
N THR A 39 0.75 34.16 14.65
CA THR A 39 1.19 32.78 14.64
C THR A 39 2.39 32.69 13.70
N ALA A 40 3.54 32.26 14.23
CA ALA A 40 4.72 32.05 13.43
C ALA A 40 4.39 31.09 12.28
N PRO A 41 4.94 31.29 11.06
CA PRO A 41 4.74 30.35 9.97
C PRO A 41 5.18 28.96 10.43
N ALA A 42 4.35 27.96 10.14
CA ALA A 42 4.64 26.57 10.49
C ALA A 42 6.04 26.20 9.98
N ALA A 43 6.81 25.52 10.84
CA ALA A 43 8.13 25.04 10.45
C ALA A 43 8.01 24.15 9.20
N PRO A 44 8.99 24.22 8.27
CA PRO A 44 8.96 23.37 7.09
C PRO A 44 8.96 21.89 7.50
N PRO A 45 8.26 21.02 6.77
CA PRO A 45 8.15 19.61 7.11
C PRO A 45 9.54 18.96 7.14
N SER A 46 9.74 18.11 8.13
CA SER A 46 10.93 17.26 8.25
C SER A 46 11.10 16.36 7.02
N ALA A 47 12.31 15.84 6.82
CA ALA A 47 12.57 14.90 5.71
C ALA A 47 11.63 13.69 5.74
N LEU A 48 11.30 13.20 6.95
CA LEU A 48 10.38 12.09 7.13
C LEU A 48 8.94 12.44 6.73
N GLU A 49 8.48 13.63 7.12
CA GLU A 49 7.15 14.13 6.73
C GLU A 49 7.05 14.32 5.22
N ARG A 50 8.13 14.79 4.56
CA ARG A 50 8.18 14.90 3.09
C ARG A 50 8.04 13.54 2.42
N VAL A 51 8.82 12.54 2.83
CA VAL A 51 8.73 11.17 2.28
C VAL A 51 7.33 10.59 2.47
N ARG A 52 6.73 10.80 3.65
CA ARG A 52 5.36 10.36 3.93
C ARG A 52 4.35 11.08 3.02
N GLN A 53 4.48 12.39 2.84
CA GLN A 53 3.60 13.17 1.95
C GLN A 53 3.72 12.72 0.50
N GLU A 54 4.94 12.49 0.00
CA GLU A 54 5.19 11.98 -1.36
C GLU A 54 4.59 10.59 -1.56
N THR A 55 4.80 9.68 -0.60
CA THR A 55 4.25 8.31 -0.65
C THR A 55 2.71 8.33 -0.66
N MET A 56 2.11 9.20 0.14
CA MET A 56 0.65 9.37 0.17
C MET A 56 0.11 9.97 -1.13
N ALA A 57 0.78 11.00 -1.66
CA ALA A 57 0.40 11.63 -2.92
C ALA A 57 0.46 10.65 -4.10
N GLU A 58 1.49 9.80 -4.17
CA GLU A 58 1.58 8.78 -5.22
C GLU A 58 0.44 7.76 -5.12
N ARG A 59 0.07 7.34 -3.91
CA ARG A 59 -1.07 6.44 -3.68
C ARG A 59 -2.40 7.09 -4.06
N GLU A 60 -2.62 8.34 -3.70
CA GLU A 60 -3.82 9.10 -4.07
C GLU A 60 -3.91 9.29 -5.58
N TYR A 61 -2.79 9.61 -6.24
CA TYR A 61 -2.71 9.69 -7.70
C TYR A 61 -3.09 8.36 -8.37
N ARG A 62 -2.54 7.23 -7.89
CA ARG A 62 -2.89 5.90 -8.38
C ARG A 62 -4.37 5.58 -8.14
N ARG A 63 -4.92 5.93 -6.98
CA ARG A 63 -6.34 5.76 -6.63
C ARG A 63 -7.26 6.60 -7.54
N ALA A 64 -6.91 7.86 -7.79
CA ALA A 64 -7.69 8.76 -8.64
C ALA A 64 -7.73 8.30 -10.10
N ARG A 65 -6.71 7.57 -10.54
CA ARG A 65 -6.62 6.97 -11.89
C ARG A 65 -7.05 5.51 -11.95
N ALA A 66 -7.40 4.90 -10.82
CA ALA A 66 -7.98 3.57 -10.81
C ALA A 66 -9.32 3.65 -11.57
N PRO A 67 -9.60 2.71 -12.50
CA PRO A 67 -10.90 2.66 -13.16
C PRO A 67 -12.02 2.63 -12.13
N ARG A 68 -13.18 3.20 -12.46
CA ARG A 68 -14.39 3.06 -11.64
C ARG A 68 -14.55 1.59 -11.29
N ALA A 69 -14.66 1.29 -9.99
CA ALA A 69 -14.67 -0.07 -9.45
C ALA A 69 -15.55 -0.95 -10.32
N ALA A 70 -14.90 -1.79 -11.11
CA ALA A 70 -15.63 -2.68 -11.97
C ALA A 70 -16.39 -3.66 -11.07
N SER A 71 -17.65 -3.93 -11.40
CA SER A 71 -18.48 -4.83 -10.60
C SER A 71 -17.79 -6.20 -10.48
N TYR A 72 -17.79 -6.74 -9.27
CA TYR A 72 -17.30 -8.07 -8.94
C TYR A 72 -18.27 -8.77 -7.99
N ASP A 73 -18.35 -10.08 -8.10
CA ASP A 73 -19.08 -10.92 -7.16
C ASP A 73 -18.23 -11.23 -5.93
N SER A 74 -18.84 -11.71 -4.86
CA SER A 74 -18.11 -12.18 -3.68
C SER A 74 -18.53 -13.59 -3.28
N CYS A 75 -17.57 -14.36 -2.78
CA CYS A 75 -17.82 -15.70 -2.27
C CYS A 75 -16.95 -15.97 -1.03
N THR A 76 -17.54 -16.58 -0.01
CA THR A 76 -16.82 -16.94 1.22
C THR A 76 -16.70 -18.46 1.34
N LEU A 77 -15.48 -18.95 1.52
CA LEU A 77 -15.23 -20.37 1.75
C LEU A 77 -15.77 -20.80 3.11
N GLY A 78 -16.45 -21.93 3.12
CA GLY A 78 -17.00 -22.53 4.34
C GLY A 78 -17.25 -24.02 4.15
N ARG A 79 -17.70 -24.70 5.21
CA ARG A 79 -17.92 -26.17 5.21
C ARG A 79 -18.85 -26.65 4.08
N ARG A 80 -19.79 -25.81 3.62
CA ARG A 80 -20.78 -26.14 2.57
C ARG A 80 -20.59 -25.31 1.28
N HIS A 81 -19.71 -24.31 1.30
CA HIS A 81 -19.54 -23.35 0.20
C HIS A 81 -18.08 -23.38 -0.26
N GLY A 82 -17.82 -24.05 -1.38
CA GLY A 82 -16.47 -24.25 -1.92
C GLY A 82 -15.99 -23.17 -2.89
N CYS A 83 -16.82 -22.16 -3.18
CA CYS A 83 -16.60 -21.15 -4.22
C CYS A 83 -16.07 -21.77 -5.53
N PRO A 84 -16.82 -22.71 -6.15
CA PRO A 84 -16.31 -23.46 -7.29
C PRO A 84 -16.14 -22.54 -8.50
N LEU A 85 -14.99 -22.66 -9.18
CA LEU A 85 -14.67 -21.91 -10.40
C LEU A 85 -15.76 -22.07 -11.48
N SER A 86 -16.36 -23.25 -11.58
CA SER A 86 -17.43 -23.54 -12.55
C SER A 86 -18.72 -22.74 -12.35
N LYS A 87 -18.90 -22.07 -11.21
CA LYS A 87 -20.06 -21.21 -10.91
C LYS A 87 -19.72 -19.71 -10.98
N MET A 88 -18.50 -19.36 -11.36
CA MET A 88 -18.09 -17.95 -11.50
C MET A 88 -18.38 -17.48 -12.92
N HIS A 89 -19.24 -16.46 -13.04
CA HIS A 89 -19.59 -15.85 -14.33
C HIS A 89 -18.78 -14.58 -14.63
N GLY A 90 -18.03 -14.10 -13.64
CA GLY A 90 -17.17 -12.94 -13.74
C GLY A 90 -16.15 -12.92 -12.61
N ARG A 91 -15.47 -11.78 -12.47
CA ARG A 91 -14.50 -11.56 -11.39
C ARG A 91 -15.17 -11.76 -10.03
N THR A 92 -14.57 -12.61 -9.22
CA THR A 92 -15.10 -12.97 -7.90
C THR A 92 -14.05 -12.73 -6.82
N LEU A 93 -14.41 -11.99 -5.77
CA LEU A 93 -13.61 -11.83 -4.56
C LEU A 93 -13.87 -13.01 -3.63
N VAL A 94 -12.85 -13.83 -3.39
CA VAL A 94 -12.95 -15.04 -2.58
C VAL A 94 -12.34 -14.82 -1.19
N PHE A 95 -13.12 -15.10 -0.15
CA PHE A 95 -12.69 -15.03 1.25
C PHE A 95 -12.39 -16.44 1.78
N PRO A 96 -11.11 -16.84 1.95
CA PRO A 96 -10.74 -18.19 2.37
C PRO A 96 -11.01 -18.48 3.85
N ARG A 97 -11.03 -17.45 4.70
CA ARG A 97 -11.11 -17.54 6.18
C ARG A 97 -9.90 -18.28 6.80
N GLY A 98 -9.98 -18.59 8.09
CA GLY A 98 -8.94 -19.32 8.81
C GLY A 98 -7.88 -18.39 9.38
N LYS A 99 -6.60 -18.75 9.22
CA LYS A 99 -5.46 -17.97 9.74
C LYS A 99 -5.05 -16.78 8.86
N THR A 100 -5.86 -16.47 7.85
CA THR A 100 -5.56 -15.45 6.85
C THR A 100 -6.02 -14.08 7.33
N SER A 101 -5.19 -13.06 7.19
CA SER A 101 -5.55 -11.67 7.52
C SER A 101 -4.66 -10.66 6.78
N CYS A 102 -5.12 -9.41 6.76
CA CYS A 102 -4.32 -8.26 6.40
C CYS A 102 -3.55 -7.71 7.61
N LEU A 103 -2.56 -6.85 7.35
CA LEU A 103 -1.69 -6.28 8.37
C LEU A 103 -2.45 -5.46 9.41
N ASN A 104 -3.54 -4.79 9.01
CA ASN A 104 -4.41 -4.02 9.92
C ASN A 104 -5.47 -4.87 10.65
N GLY A 105 -5.47 -6.20 10.46
CA GLY A 105 -6.46 -7.11 11.03
C GLY A 105 -7.70 -7.36 10.17
N ASP A 106 -7.85 -6.71 9.01
CA ASP A 106 -8.94 -7.00 8.08
C ASP A 106 -8.90 -8.48 7.63
N PRO A 107 -10.05 -9.07 7.23
CA PRO A 107 -10.03 -10.36 6.56
C PRO A 107 -9.21 -10.27 5.27
N PHE A 108 -8.48 -11.34 4.96
CA PHE A 108 -7.82 -11.51 3.66
C PHE A 108 -8.81 -12.05 2.61
N ALA A 109 -8.59 -11.69 1.35
CA ALA A 109 -9.30 -12.22 0.20
C ALA A 109 -8.38 -12.23 -1.03
N PHE A 110 -8.80 -12.89 -2.10
CA PHE A 110 -8.11 -12.90 -3.39
C PHE A 110 -9.12 -12.79 -4.53
N PHE A 111 -8.71 -12.27 -5.68
CA PHE A 111 -9.57 -12.21 -6.87
C PHE A 111 -9.38 -13.43 -7.76
N VAL A 112 -10.49 -13.89 -8.33
CA VAL A 112 -10.52 -14.90 -9.39
C VAL A 112 -11.21 -14.31 -10.60
N THR A 113 -10.51 -14.28 -11.74
CA THR A 113 -11.12 -14.09 -13.07
C THR A 113 -11.26 -15.48 -13.71
N PRO A 114 -12.48 -15.97 -13.95
CA PRO A 114 -12.68 -17.32 -14.45
C PRO A 114 -12.21 -17.47 -15.90
N GLY A 115 -11.57 -18.60 -16.20
CA GLY A 115 -11.12 -18.98 -17.54
C GLY A 115 -10.97 -20.50 -17.68
N ALA A 116 -10.02 -20.94 -18.50
CA ALA A 116 -9.71 -22.36 -18.67
C ALA A 116 -9.20 -22.98 -17.35
N THR A 117 -9.60 -24.22 -17.08
CA THR A 117 -9.26 -24.91 -15.82
C THR A 117 -7.86 -25.53 -15.83
N ASP A 118 -7.21 -25.60 -16.99
CA ASP A 118 -5.86 -26.13 -17.18
C ASP A 118 -4.82 -25.06 -17.54
N LYS A 119 -5.22 -23.79 -17.61
CA LYS A 119 -4.31 -22.66 -17.82
C LYS A 119 -4.45 -21.66 -16.67
N LEU A 120 -3.38 -21.47 -15.92
CA LEU A 120 -3.40 -20.68 -14.69
C LEU A 120 -2.44 -19.49 -14.78
N VAL A 121 -2.92 -18.30 -14.43
CA VAL A 121 -2.07 -17.20 -13.99
C VAL A 121 -2.23 -17.07 -12.48
N LEU A 122 -1.17 -17.35 -11.71
CA LEU A 122 -1.09 -17.01 -10.30
C LEU A 122 -0.32 -15.70 -10.18
N TYR A 123 -1.04 -14.62 -9.87
CA TYR A 123 -0.50 -13.27 -9.85
C TYR A 123 -0.35 -12.74 -8.42
N PHE A 124 0.84 -12.30 -8.06
CA PHE A 124 1.16 -11.65 -6.80
C PHE A 124 1.05 -10.13 -6.95
N GLN A 125 0.10 -9.52 -6.24
CA GLN A 125 -0.17 -8.08 -6.33
C GLN A 125 1.00 -7.23 -5.79
N ALA A 126 1.19 -6.05 -6.38
CA ALA A 126 2.09 -5.01 -5.85
C ALA A 126 1.58 -4.40 -4.53
N GLY A 127 2.47 -3.75 -3.79
CA GLY A 127 2.08 -2.87 -2.68
C GLY A 127 3.14 -2.64 -1.61
N GLY A 128 4.43 -2.62 -1.96
CA GLY A 128 5.53 -2.27 -1.04
C GLY A 128 5.78 -3.27 0.10
N ALA A 129 6.45 -2.85 1.17
CA ALA A 129 6.80 -3.73 2.30
C ALA A 129 7.00 -2.94 3.61
N CYS A 130 6.67 -3.54 4.75
CA CYS A 130 6.83 -2.94 6.07
C CYS A 130 7.60 -3.91 6.98
N TRP A 131 8.88 -3.67 7.18
CA TRP A 131 9.77 -4.53 8.00
C TRP A 131 10.27 -3.82 9.28
N THR A 132 9.95 -2.55 9.46
CA THR A 132 10.24 -1.74 10.66
C THR A 132 9.09 -0.80 11.00
N GLN A 133 9.08 -0.28 12.23
CA GLN A 133 8.18 0.79 12.67
C GLN A 133 8.23 2.00 11.71
N LEU A 134 9.42 2.38 11.25
CA LEU A 134 9.61 3.47 10.30
C LEU A 134 8.87 3.23 8.98
N THR A 135 9.08 2.07 8.36
CA THR A 135 8.41 1.69 7.10
C THR A 135 6.90 1.60 7.25
N PHE A 136 6.43 1.22 8.44
CA PHE A 136 5.02 1.25 8.79
C PHE A 136 4.48 2.68 8.85
N ASP A 137 5.14 3.59 9.56
CA ASP A 137 4.65 4.96 9.78
C ASP A 137 4.60 5.78 8.49
N ILE A 138 5.58 5.62 7.59
CA ILE A 138 5.61 6.29 6.28
C ILE A 138 4.69 5.64 5.24
N GLN A 139 3.92 4.62 5.61
CA GLN A 139 3.01 3.89 4.70
C GLN A 139 3.74 3.24 3.52
N ALA A 140 4.89 2.60 3.77
CA ALA A 140 5.67 1.92 2.73
C ALA A 140 5.00 0.64 2.18
N CYS A 141 3.93 0.14 2.80
CA CYS A 141 3.21 -1.06 2.35
C CYS A 141 1.69 -0.91 2.35
N THR A 142 0.99 -1.77 1.60
CA THR A 142 -0.46 -1.95 1.68
C THR A 142 -0.80 -2.78 2.91
N LYS A 143 -1.78 -2.31 3.69
CA LYS A 143 -2.08 -2.85 5.03
C LYS A 143 -3.52 -3.35 5.20
N SER A 144 -4.43 -2.93 4.33
CA SER A 144 -5.86 -3.18 4.44
C SER A 144 -6.41 -3.84 3.18
N LEU A 145 -7.47 -4.63 3.34
CA LEU A 145 -8.13 -5.28 2.20
C LEU A 145 -8.71 -4.23 1.24
N GLN A 146 -9.27 -3.15 1.77
CA GLN A 146 -9.89 -2.11 0.97
C GLN A 146 -8.91 -1.47 -0.02
N VAL A 147 -7.66 -1.20 0.42
CA VAL A 147 -6.62 -0.66 -0.47
C VAL A 147 -6.19 -1.70 -1.48
N ALA A 148 -5.98 -2.95 -1.05
CA ALA A 148 -5.60 -4.05 -1.95
C ALA A 148 -6.64 -4.27 -3.06
N ILE A 149 -7.94 -4.19 -2.75
CA ILE A 149 -9.01 -4.22 -3.75
C ILE A 149 -8.89 -3.02 -4.70
N GLN A 150 -8.77 -1.80 -4.19
CA GLN A 150 -8.70 -0.59 -5.03
C GLN A 150 -7.51 -0.57 -5.99
N THR A 151 -6.40 -1.21 -5.62
CA THR A 151 -5.19 -1.30 -6.43
C THR A 151 -5.07 -2.62 -7.20
N SER A 152 -6.13 -3.42 -7.25
CA SER A 152 -6.14 -4.71 -7.96
C SER A 152 -5.98 -4.52 -9.47
N GLY A 153 -5.05 -5.28 -10.06
CA GLY A 153 -4.86 -5.29 -11.50
C GLY A 153 -6.08 -5.87 -12.23
N THR A 154 -6.72 -6.89 -11.64
CA THR A 154 -7.94 -7.47 -12.20
C THR A 154 -9.13 -6.51 -12.20
N LEU A 155 -9.25 -5.60 -11.23
CA LEU A 155 -10.24 -4.51 -11.30
C LEU A 155 -9.87 -3.44 -12.32
N GLY A 156 -8.59 -3.16 -12.48
CA GLY A 156 -8.06 -2.26 -13.51
C GLY A 156 -8.40 -2.71 -14.94
N GLY A 157 -8.45 -4.03 -15.18
CA GLY A 157 -8.84 -4.62 -16.47
C GLY A 157 -7.94 -4.21 -17.63
N GLN A 158 -6.66 -3.92 -17.34
CA GLN A 158 -5.64 -3.52 -18.32
C GLN A 158 -4.56 -4.61 -18.48
N GLY A 159 -3.80 -4.54 -19.57
CA GLY A 159 -2.68 -5.45 -19.82
C GLY A 159 -3.12 -6.91 -19.76
N ILE A 160 -2.38 -7.73 -19.00
CA ILE A 160 -2.67 -9.17 -18.85
C ILE A 160 -4.04 -9.46 -18.22
N PHE A 161 -4.65 -8.47 -17.55
CA PHE A 161 -5.97 -8.59 -16.94
C PHE A 161 -7.12 -8.22 -17.88
N ASN A 162 -6.83 -7.65 -19.06
CA ASN A 162 -7.85 -7.36 -20.05
C ASN A 162 -8.18 -8.62 -20.87
N THR A 163 -9.13 -9.43 -20.41
CA THR A 163 -9.53 -10.67 -21.10
C THR A 163 -10.38 -10.43 -22.35
N ALA A 164 -10.87 -9.19 -22.56
CA ALA A 164 -11.58 -8.81 -23.77
C ALA A 164 -10.64 -8.45 -24.93
N ASP A 165 -9.40 -8.07 -24.65
CA ASP A 165 -8.42 -7.71 -25.67
C ASP A 165 -7.86 -8.97 -26.36
N ARG A 166 -8.05 -9.05 -27.68
CA ARG A 166 -7.55 -10.18 -28.50
C ARG A 166 -6.02 -10.27 -28.54
N ARG A 167 -5.30 -9.20 -28.21
CA ARG A 167 -3.84 -9.17 -28.12
C ARG A 167 -3.31 -9.77 -26.82
N ASN A 168 -4.16 -9.90 -25.80
CA ASN A 168 -3.77 -10.52 -24.54
C ASN A 168 -3.66 -12.04 -24.70
N GLY A 169 -2.42 -12.56 -24.74
CA GLY A 169 -2.15 -13.99 -24.84
C GLY A 169 -2.59 -14.83 -23.63
N LEU A 170 -2.99 -14.17 -22.54
CA LEU A 170 -3.48 -14.81 -21.31
C LEU A 170 -5.00 -14.67 -21.12
N ARG A 171 -5.72 -14.16 -22.13
CA ARG A 171 -7.15 -13.82 -22.03
C ARG A 171 -8.08 -14.98 -21.70
N ASP A 172 -7.69 -16.21 -22.02
CA ASP A 172 -8.47 -17.42 -21.75
C ASP A 172 -8.02 -18.15 -20.47
N TYR A 173 -7.00 -17.65 -19.77
CA TYR A 173 -6.50 -18.27 -18.54
C TYR A 173 -7.45 -17.99 -17.37
N THR A 174 -7.51 -18.91 -16.42
CA THR A 174 -7.99 -18.55 -15.08
C THR A 174 -6.92 -17.69 -14.40
N ILE A 175 -7.27 -16.46 -14.02
CA ILE A 175 -6.36 -15.55 -13.33
C ILE A 175 -6.73 -15.49 -11.87
N VAL A 176 -5.79 -15.85 -11.00
CA VAL A 176 -5.92 -15.78 -9.55
C VAL A 176 -4.94 -14.73 -9.04
N GLU A 177 -5.47 -13.58 -8.63
CA GLU A 177 -4.69 -12.47 -8.07
C GLU A 177 -4.70 -12.57 -6.55
N VAL A 178 -3.54 -12.91 -5.97
CA VAL A 178 -3.29 -12.86 -4.53
C VAL A 178 -3.22 -11.40 -4.11
N LEU A 179 -4.29 -10.91 -3.47
CA LEU A 179 -4.32 -9.52 -3.03
C LEU A 179 -3.31 -9.27 -1.91
N TYR A 180 -2.55 -8.20 -2.03
CA TYR A 180 -1.47 -7.92 -1.11
C TYR A 180 -1.89 -6.88 -0.07
N CYS A 181 -2.11 -7.35 1.16
CA CYS A 181 -2.45 -6.49 2.29
C CYS A 181 -1.67 -6.83 3.56
N SER A 182 -0.72 -7.76 3.49
CA SER A 182 0.05 -8.26 4.63
C SER A 182 1.38 -7.54 4.85
N GLY A 183 1.86 -6.77 3.87
CA GLY A 183 3.07 -5.93 4.01
C GLY A 183 4.38 -6.70 4.17
N ASP A 184 4.39 -7.99 3.87
CA ASP A 184 5.45 -8.97 4.18
C ASP A 184 5.92 -9.77 2.95
N ILE A 185 5.76 -9.19 1.75
CA ILE A 185 6.13 -9.77 0.46
C ILE A 185 5.65 -11.22 0.25
N PHE A 186 4.49 -11.57 0.83
CA PHE A 186 3.83 -12.87 0.72
C PHE A 186 4.51 -14.02 1.47
N VAL A 187 5.41 -13.72 2.41
CA VAL A 187 6.17 -14.74 3.16
C VAL A 187 6.15 -14.51 4.67
N GLY A 188 5.37 -13.54 5.17
CA GLY A 188 5.28 -13.30 6.60
C GLY A 188 4.74 -14.50 7.35
N ASN A 189 5.37 -14.79 8.48
CA ASN A 189 4.90 -15.73 9.49
C ASN A 189 5.24 -15.21 10.90
N THR A 190 4.82 -13.97 11.16
CA THR A 190 5.10 -13.28 12.42
C THR A 190 4.00 -12.28 12.77
N THR A 191 4.04 -11.74 13.99
CA THR A 191 3.22 -10.62 14.41
C THR A 191 4.14 -9.49 14.84
N GLN A 192 4.05 -8.36 14.14
CA GLN A 192 4.85 -7.18 14.43
C GLN A 192 4.16 -6.28 15.45
N SER A 193 4.97 -5.56 16.22
CA SER A 193 4.51 -4.60 17.21
C SER A 193 4.51 -3.15 16.68
N PHE A 194 4.05 -2.92 15.44
CA PHE A 194 4.03 -1.59 14.82
C PHE A 194 2.83 -0.74 15.27
N ASN A 195 3.00 0.15 16.26
CA ASN A 195 1.91 0.90 16.88
C ASN A 195 0.71 0.03 17.32
N GLY A 196 0.98 -1.21 17.74
CA GLY A 196 -0.04 -2.22 18.05
C GLY A 196 0.35 -3.60 17.53
N SER A 197 -0.60 -4.53 17.51
CA SER A 197 -0.39 -5.89 17.00
C SER A 197 -0.74 -5.96 15.52
N ASN A 198 0.23 -6.36 14.67
CA ASN A 198 0.10 -6.36 13.22
C ASN A 198 0.50 -7.74 12.68
N PRO A 199 -0.47 -8.61 12.34
CA PRO A 199 -0.15 -9.92 11.80
C PRO A 199 0.45 -9.80 10.38
N GLN A 200 1.66 -10.28 10.22
CA GLN A 200 2.31 -10.52 8.93
C GLN A 200 2.23 -12.01 8.63
N VAL A 201 1.12 -12.41 7.99
CA VAL A 201 0.74 -13.80 7.73
C VAL A 201 0.59 -14.10 6.23
N GLY A 202 1.39 -13.42 5.40
CA GLY A 202 1.42 -13.58 3.95
C GLY A 202 1.62 -15.02 3.50
N PHE A 203 2.38 -15.81 4.26
CA PHE A 203 2.55 -17.24 4.00
C PHE A 203 1.22 -18.01 4.05
N GLU A 204 0.47 -17.85 5.15
CA GLU A 204 -0.85 -18.49 5.33
C GLU A 204 -1.88 -17.96 4.33
N ASN A 205 -1.79 -16.66 3.98
CA ASN A 205 -2.61 -16.08 2.92
C ASN A 205 -2.38 -16.80 1.58
N VAL A 206 -1.13 -16.98 1.14
CA VAL A 206 -0.80 -17.69 -0.10
C VAL A 206 -1.23 -19.16 -0.05
N LEU A 207 -0.95 -19.88 1.05
CA LEU A 207 -1.37 -21.27 1.20
C LEU A 207 -2.89 -21.44 1.04
N SER A 208 -3.67 -20.50 1.56
CA SER A 208 -5.12 -20.53 1.42
C SER A 208 -5.58 -20.36 -0.05
N VAL A 209 -4.88 -19.54 -0.82
CA VAL A 209 -5.11 -19.38 -2.27
C VAL A 209 -4.74 -20.66 -3.01
N LEU A 210 -3.56 -21.22 -2.75
CA LEU A 210 -3.11 -22.46 -3.39
C LEU A 210 -4.07 -23.62 -3.10
N ALA A 211 -4.58 -23.72 -1.87
CA ALA A 211 -5.59 -24.71 -1.51
C ALA A 211 -6.87 -24.54 -2.34
N TRP A 212 -7.30 -23.31 -2.63
CA TRP A 212 -8.44 -23.07 -3.52
C TRP A 212 -8.11 -23.43 -4.97
N VAL A 213 -6.95 -23.01 -5.48
CA VAL A 213 -6.51 -23.27 -6.86
C VAL A 213 -6.45 -24.77 -7.15
N LEU A 214 -5.81 -25.55 -6.28
CA LEU A 214 -5.65 -27.00 -6.44
C LEU A 214 -6.99 -27.76 -6.45
N ARG A 215 -8.03 -27.21 -5.81
CA ARG A 215 -9.38 -27.80 -5.84
C ARG A 215 -10.20 -27.41 -7.08
N ASN A 216 -9.81 -26.36 -7.78
CA ASN A 216 -10.62 -25.75 -8.84
C ASN A 216 -10.00 -25.83 -10.24
N THR A 217 -8.73 -26.24 -10.33
CA THR A 217 -8.01 -26.40 -11.60
C THR A 217 -7.74 -27.88 -11.88
N LYS A 218 -7.33 -28.21 -13.11
CA LYS A 218 -6.95 -29.58 -13.44
C LYS A 218 -5.70 -30.00 -12.67
N ALA A 219 -5.61 -31.28 -12.34
CA ALA A 219 -4.46 -31.86 -11.63
C ALA A 219 -3.12 -31.69 -12.38
N LYS A 220 -3.16 -31.53 -13.70
CA LYS A 220 -2.02 -31.13 -14.55
C LYS A 220 -2.45 -29.96 -15.42
N LEU A 221 -1.69 -28.87 -15.37
CA LEU A 221 -1.90 -27.66 -16.15
C LEU A 221 -1.22 -27.78 -17.53
N SER A 222 -1.88 -27.34 -18.59
CA SER A 222 -1.22 -27.19 -19.89
C SER A 222 -0.31 -25.96 -19.90
N SER A 223 -0.62 -24.94 -19.09
CA SER A 223 0.22 -23.76 -18.93
C SER A 223 0.09 -23.13 -17.53
N LEU A 224 1.22 -22.88 -16.89
CA LEU A 224 1.32 -22.19 -15.61
C LEU A 224 2.10 -20.88 -15.77
N VAL A 225 1.51 -19.78 -15.36
CA VAL A 225 2.16 -18.48 -15.31
C VAL A 225 2.20 -18.00 -13.86
N ILE A 226 3.40 -17.89 -13.31
CA ILE A 226 3.63 -17.25 -12.00
C ILE A 226 4.08 -15.82 -12.29
N ALA A 227 3.34 -14.83 -11.82
CA ALA A 227 3.62 -13.44 -12.16
C ALA A 227 3.48 -12.54 -10.94
N GLY A 228 4.14 -11.39 -10.96
CA GLY A 228 3.90 -10.35 -9.97
C GLY A 228 4.60 -9.05 -10.31
N ALA A 229 4.18 -7.97 -9.66
CA ALA A 229 4.73 -6.64 -9.86
C ALA A 229 5.23 -6.03 -8.54
N SER A 230 6.37 -5.33 -8.58
CA SER A 230 6.97 -4.67 -7.40
C SER A 230 7.17 -5.67 -6.24
N ALA A 231 6.56 -5.45 -5.07
CA ALA A 231 6.56 -6.44 -3.98
C ALA A 231 6.04 -7.82 -4.40
N GLY A 232 5.08 -7.87 -5.33
CA GLY A 232 4.60 -9.10 -5.92
C GLY A 232 5.60 -9.78 -6.84
N ALA A 233 6.53 -9.05 -7.47
CA ALA A 233 7.60 -9.68 -8.23
C ALA A 233 8.56 -10.43 -7.29
N LEU A 234 8.83 -9.89 -6.09
CA LEU A 234 9.57 -10.61 -5.05
C LEU A 234 8.81 -11.84 -4.56
N GLY A 235 7.50 -11.71 -4.30
CA GLY A 235 6.65 -12.85 -3.95
C GLY A 235 6.68 -13.95 -5.03
N ALA A 236 6.56 -13.58 -6.31
CA ALA A 236 6.65 -14.52 -7.43
C ALA A 236 8.01 -15.24 -7.46
N GLN A 237 9.12 -14.54 -7.18
CA GLN A 237 10.45 -15.13 -7.12
C GLN A 237 10.61 -16.11 -5.95
N VAL A 238 10.25 -15.71 -4.74
CA VAL A 238 10.40 -16.53 -3.54
C VAL A 238 9.54 -17.79 -3.60
N TRP A 239 8.34 -17.69 -4.18
CA TRP A 239 7.44 -18.83 -4.33
C TRP A 239 7.74 -19.70 -5.57
N ALA A 240 8.49 -19.20 -6.55
CA ALA A 240 8.64 -19.87 -7.86
C ALA A 240 9.13 -21.32 -7.72
N ASP A 241 10.23 -21.57 -7.02
CA ASP A 241 10.78 -22.92 -6.90
C ASP A 241 9.77 -23.88 -6.26
N HIS A 242 9.18 -23.50 -5.12
CA HIS A 242 8.20 -24.32 -4.43
C HIS A 242 6.98 -24.64 -5.32
N LEU A 243 6.48 -23.64 -6.04
CA LEU A 243 5.32 -23.81 -6.92
C LEU A 243 5.62 -24.73 -8.12
N LEU A 244 6.81 -24.59 -8.71
CA LEU A 244 7.25 -25.35 -9.87
C LEU A 244 7.67 -26.78 -9.51
N SER A 245 8.34 -26.95 -8.37
CA SER A 245 8.97 -28.23 -8.00
C SER A 245 8.12 -29.09 -7.06
N LYS A 246 7.21 -28.50 -6.27
CA LYS A 246 6.43 -29.22 -5.24
C LYS A 246 4.91 -29.10 -5.39
N THR A 247 4.40 -28.00 -5.92
CA THR A 247 2.96 -27.72 -5.90
C THR A 247 2.24 -28.17 -7.17
N PHE A 248 2.68 -27.71 -8.34
CA PHE A 248 1.95 -27.91 -9.59
C PHE A 248 2.61 -28.93 -10.51
N LYS A 249 1.77 -29.68 -11.24
CA LYS A 249 2.19 -30.42 -12.43
C LYS A 249 1.79 -29.62 -13.65
N TYR A 250 2.69 -29.45 -14.61
CA TYR A 250 2.44 -28.64 -15.80
C TYR A 250 3.16 -29.19 -17.04
N ASP A 251 2.69 -28.80 -18.23
CA ASP A 251 3.40 -29.02 -19.51
C ASP A 251 4.38 -27.88 -19.81
N ALA A 252 3.95 -26.63 -19.60
CA ALA A 252 4.77 -25.45 -19.75
C ALA A 252 4.56 -24.49 -18.57
N ALA A 253 5.63 -23.78 -18.19
CA ALA A 253 5.55 -22.74 -17.18
C ALA A 253 6.39 -21.50 -17.55
N ALA A 254 5.95 -20.34 -17.07
CA ALA A 254 6.69 -19.07 -17.16
C ALA A 254 6.63 -18.32 -15.81
N VAL A 255 7.72 -17.62 -15.48
CA VAL A 255 7.78 -16.71 -14.33
C VAL A 255 8.00 -15.29 -14.83
N LEU A 256 7.09 -14.37 -14.50
CA LEU A 256 7.16 -12.96 -14.90
C LEU A 256 7.35 -12.07 -13.67
N VAL A 257 8.48 -11.37 -13.64
CA VAL A 257 8.89 -10.50 -12.54
C VAL A 257 8.89 -9.05 -13.04
N ASP A 258 7.81 -8.32 -12.77
CA ASP A 258 7.64 -6.95 -13.24
C ASP A 258 8.13 -5.93 -12.20
N SER A 259 9.00 -5.01 -12.63
CA SER A 259 9.42 -3.85 -11.84
C SER A 259 10.21 -4.18 -10.55
N TYR A 260 10.71 -5.41 -10.38
CA TYR A 260 11.67 -5.77 -9.33
C TYR A 260 12.36 -7.13 -9.59
N ALA A 261 13.69 -7.14 -9.71
CA ALA A 261 14.49 -8.35 -10.01
C ALA A 261 15.22 -8.97 -8.80
N GLY A 262 15.01 -8.44 -7.60
CA GLY A 262 15.54 -9.04 -6.36
C GLY A 262 17.06 -8.96 -6.22
N VAL A 263 17.73 -7.99 -6.86
CA VAL A 263 19.17 -7.79 -6.71
C VAL A 263 19.42 -6.94 -5.47
N PHE A 264 19.97 -7.58 -4.46
CA PHE A 264 20.16 -7.06 -3.11
C PHE A 264 21.65 -7.03 -2.76
N PRO A 265 22.15 -6.02 -2.02
CA PRO A 265 23.45 -6.12 -1.37
C PRO A 265 23.51 -7.36 -0.46
N ASP A 266 24.69 -7.96 -0.35
CA ASP A 266 24.91 -9.19 0.42
C ASP A 266 24.28 -9.09 1.82
N GLY A 267 23.52 -10.13 2.19
CA GLY A 267 22.87 -10.27 3.50
C GLY A 267 21.59 -9.46 3.70
N THR A 268 21.22 -8.55 2.79
CA THR A 268 19.98 -7.77 2.96
C THR A 268 18.71 -8.59 2.72
N THR A 269 18.78 -9.61 1.85
CA THR A 269 17.70 -10.59 1.67
C THR A 269 17.43 -11.34 2.98
N ALA A 270 18.49 -11.86 3.61
CA ALA A 270 18.40 -12.51 4.90
C ALA A 270 17.77 -11.61 5.97
N LEU A 271 18.21 -10.35 6.08
CA LEU A 271 17.63 -9.38 7.04
C LEU A 271 16.13 -9.18 6.83
N LEU A 272 15.70 -9.06 5.57
CA LEU A 272 14.30 -8.86 5.24
C LEU A 272 13.45 -10.09 5.60
N LEU A 273 13.91 -11.28 5.25
CA LEU A 273 13.22 -12.54 5.56
C LEU A 273 13.19 -12.84 7.05
N GLN A 274 14.26 -12.52 7.78
CA GLN A 274 14.28 -12.58 9.25
C GLN A 274 13.24 -11.65 9.86
N ALA A 275 13.14 -10.40 9.38
CA ALA A 275 12.15 -9.44 9.85
C ALA A 275 10.72 -9.97 9.66
N PHE A 276 10.46 -10.71 8.57
CA PHE A 276 9.15 -11.33 8.31
C PHE A 276 8.93 -12.68 9.01
N GLY A 277 9.89 -13.19 9.77
CA GLY A 277 9.81 -14.52 10.39
C GLY A 277 9.77 -15.65 9.34
N ALA A 278 10.37 -15.44 8.17
CA ALA A 278 10.22 -16.31 7.00
C ALA A 278 11.30 -17.39 6.89
N CYS A 279 12.43 -17.28 7.60
CA CYS A 279 13.58 -18.18 7.42
C CYS A 279 13.29 -19.67 7.70
N ASP A 280 12.21 -20.01 8.40
CA ASP A 280 11.81 -21.39 8.74
C ASP A 280 10.72 -21.95 7.84
N LEU A 281 10.31 -21.20 6.81
CA LEU A 281 9.20 -21.62 5.97
C LEU A 281 9.57 -22.84 5.11
N PRO A 282 8.62 -23.79 4.91
CA PRO A 282 8.83 -25.01 4.14
C PRO A 282 8.92 -24.77 2.63
N ILE A 283 8.94 -23.51 2.19
CA ILE A 283 9.19 -23.11 0.80
C ILE A 283 10.70 -22.96 0.52
N PHE A 284 11.51 -22.89 1.57
CA PHE A 284 12.97 -22.85 1.49
C PHE A 284 13.56 -24.24 1.76
N SER A 285 14.61 -24.59 1.02
CA SER A 285 15.46 -25.73 1.32
C SER A 285 16.20 -25.56 2.65
N LEU A 286 16.66 -26.66 3.24
CA LEU A 286 17.41 -26.59 4.51
C LEU A 286 18.64 -25.67 4.42
N VAL A 287 19.32 -25.64 3.28
CA VAL A 287 20.48 -24.77 3.05
C VAL A 287 20.05 -23.30 3.05
N GLU A 288 18.99 -22.95 2.34
CA GLU A 288 18.46 -21.57 2.31
C GLU A 288 17.97 -21.12 3.69
N GLN A 289 17.33 -22.00 4.45
CA GLN A 289 16.92 -21.69 5.83
C GLN A 289 18.12 -21.38 6.72
N VAL A 290 19.21 -22.15 6.60
CA VAL A 290 20.46 -21.89 7.34
C VAL A 290 21.07 -20.55 6.89
N LEU A 291 21.23 -20.33 5.59
CA LEU A 291 21.78 -19.08 5.04
C LEU A 291 20.97 -17.86 5.51
N CYS A 292 19.64 -17.96 5.48
CA CYS A 292 18.72 -16.92 5.96
C CYS A 292 18.95 -16.58 7.42
N LYS A 293 19.06 -17.59 8.30
CA LYS A 293 19.30 -17.39 9.74
C LYS A 293 20.69 -16.82 10.04
N THR A 294 21.67 -17.17 9.22
CA THR A 294 23.06 -16.72 9.39
C THR A 294 23.38 -15.38 8.73
N GLY A 295 22.45 -14.79 7.97
CA GLY A 295 22.66 -13.50 7.31
C GLY A 295 23.38 -13.57 5.96
N PHE A 296 23.49 -14.76 5.35
CA PHE A 296 24.24 -15.01 4.11
C PHE A 296 23.36 -15.35 2.90
N LEU A 297 22.04 -15.27 3.07
CA LEU A 297 21.08 -15.39 1.96
C LEU A 297 20.94 -14.09 1.18
#